data_AF-A0A5R2MXC8-F1
#
_entry.id   AF-A0A5R2MXC8-F1
#
_cell.length_a   1.000
_cell.length_b   1.000
_cell.length_c   1.000
_cell.angle_alpha   90.00
_cell.angle_beta   90.00
_cell.angle_gamma   90.00
#
_symmetry.space_group_name_H-M   'P 1'
#
loop_
_entity.id
_entity.type
_entity.pdbx_description
1 polymer ?
#
loop_
_entity_poly.entity_id
_entity_poly.type
_entity_poly.pdbx_seq_one_letter_code
_entity_poly.pdbx_strand_id
1 'polypeptide(L)'
;EFPALGRLDFFESALAFMAGYRLKSFLIAQSLNQIEKAYGPNNSMLDNCHVRVSFASNDERTAKRVSDALGTATEMRAMKNYAGHRLSPWLGHLMVSRQETARQLLTPGEVMQLPP
;
A
#
# COMPACT_ATOMS: atom_id res chain seq x y z
N GLU A 1 18.89 10.71 4.49
CA GLU A 1 18.17 10.85 5.77
C GLU A 1 17.42 12.18 5.85
N PHE A 2 16.26 12.32 5.20
CA PHE A 2 15.38 13.47 5.42
C PHE A 2 15.07 13.76 6.92
N PRO A 3 14.91 12.74 7.80
CA PRO A 3 14.74 12.96 9.23
C PRO A 3 15.92 13.65 9.94
N ALA A 4 17.14 13.56 9.40
CA ALA A 4 18.33 14.13 10.02
C ALA A 4 18.39 15.67 9.90
N LEU A 5 17.59 16.27 9.01
CA LEU A 5 17.55 17.72 8.80
C LEU A 5 16.69 18.47 9.83
N GLY A 6 15.99 17.74 10.71
CA GLY A 6 15.04 18.34 11.66
C GLY A 6 13.79 18.91 10.98
N ARG A 7 12.89 19.53 11.76
CA ARG A 7 11.68 20.14 11.21
C ARG A 7 12.05 21.42 10.48
N LEU A 8 12.14 21.34 9.16
CA LEU A 8 12.32 22.51 8.31
C LEU A 8 10.94 23.15 8.07
N ASP A 9 10.56 24.12 8.91
CA ASP A 9 9.25 24.81 8.82
C ASP A 9 8.98 25.44 7.44
N PHE A 10 10.04 25.80 6.71
CA PHE A 10 9.91 26.33 5.35
C PHE A 10 9.68 25.25 4.29
N PHE A 11 9.95 23.98 4.58
CA PHE A 11 10.05 22.93 3.57
C PHE A 11 8.69 22.53 3.00
N GLU A 12 7.64 22.57 3.83
CA GLU A 12 6.27 22.32 3.39
C GLU A 12 5.81 23.38 2.37
N SER A 13 6.01 24.66 2.70
CA SER A 13 5.75 25.77 1.78
C SER A 13 6.68 25.75 0.56
N ALA A 14 7.96 25.43 0.75
CA ALA A 14 8.95 25.40 -0.32
C ALA A 14 8.69 24.26 -1.31
N LEU A 15 8.18 23.10 -0.88
CA LEU A 15 7.76 22.02 -1.78
C LEU A 15 6.68 22.48 -2.76
N ALA A 16 5.67 23.20 -2.26
CA ALA A 16 4.62 23.76 -3.10
C ALA A 16 5.18 24.80 -4.09
N PHE A 17 6.10 25.67 -3.65
CA PHE A 17 6.76 26.63 -4.55
C PHE A 17 7.65 25.96 -5.60
N MET A 18 8.40 24.92 -5.23
CA MET A 18 9.26 24.17 -6.15
C MET A 18 8.46 23.57 -7.31
N ALA A 19 7.25 23.05 -7.04
CA ALA A 19 6.35 22.58 -8.08
C ALA A 19 5.98 23.70 -9.08
N GLY A 20 5.74 24.92 -8.59
CA GLY A 20 5.47 26.11 -9.42
C GLY A 20 6.63 26.50 -10.34
N TYR A 21 7.87 26.29 -9.91
CA TYR A 21 9.08 26.53 -10.70
C TYR A 21 9.51 25.33 -11.57
N ARG A 22 8.68 24.28 -11.68
CA ARG A 22 9.00 23.02 -12.38
C ARG A 22 10.21 22.27 -11.82
N LEU A 23 10.56 22.53 -10.55
CA LEU A 23 11.57 21.74 -9.84
C LEU A 23 10.94 20.44 -9.34
N LYS A 24 11.67 19.33 -9.48
CA LYS A 24 11.25 18.01 -8.98
C LYS A 24 12.10 17.67 -7.76
N SER A 25 11.49 17.56 -6.60
CA SER A 25 12.13 17.08 -5.37
C SER A 25 11.95 15.57 -5.23
N PHE A 26 13.01 14.89 -4.81
CA PHE A 26 12.96 13.47 -4.46
C PHE A 26 13.27 13.32 -2.98
N LEU A 27 12.28 12.88 -2.20
CA LEU A 27 12.38 12.76 -0.75
C LEU A 27 12.65 11.30 -0.38
N ILE A 28 13.72 11.06 0.37
CA ILE A 28 14.09 9.72 0.85
C ILE A 28 14.03 9.73 2.38
N ALA A 29 13.10 8.94 2.92
CA ALA A 29 12.92 8.71 4.34
C ALA A 29 12.89 7.20 4.64
N GLN A 30 13.42 6.81 5.80
CA GLN A 30 13.42 5.40 6.23
C GLN A 30 12.03 4.96 6.72
N SER A 31 11.26 5.88 7.30
CA SER A 31 9.92 5.59 7.81
C SER A 31 9.01 6.81 7.71
N LEU A 32 7.73 6.58 7.37
CA LEU A 32 6.69 7.60 7.43
C LEU A 32 6.49 8.15 8.84
N ASN A 33 6.77 7.35 9.87
CA ASN A 33 6.68 7.77 11.26
C ASN A 33 7.68 8.89 11.60
N GLN A 34 8.86 8.90 10.97
CA GLN A 34 9.84 9.97 11.16
C GLN A 34 9.34 11.29 10.54
N ILE A 35 8.68 11.21 9.38
CA ILE A 35 8.05 12.37 8.74
C ILE A 35 6.91 12.89 9.64
N GLU A 36 6.04 12.02 10.12
CA GLU A 36 4.94 12.37 11.03
C GLU A 36 5.46 12.95 12.36
N LYS A 37 6.55 12.43 12.92
CA LYS A 37 7.17 12.97 14.13
C LYS A 37 7.75 14.37 13.90
N ALA A 38 8.32 14.62 12.73
CA ALA A 38 8.89 15.92 12.40
C ALA A 38 7.80 16.95 12.04
N TYR A 39 6.82 16.59 11.23
CA TYR A 39 5.86 17.52 10.62
C TYR A 39 4.42 17.40 11.15
N GLY A 40 4.15 16.45 12.04
CA GLY A 40 2.83 16.18 12.58
C GLY A 40 2.00 15.21 11.72
N PRO A 41 0.85 14.74 12.26
CA PRO A 41 -0.03 13.79 11.59
C PRO A 41 -0.74 14.34 10.35
N ASN A 42 -0.92 15.65 10.25
CA ASN A 42 -1.63 16.32 9.15
C ASN A 42 -0.65 17.03 8.19
N ASN A 43 0.49 16.43 7.89
CA ASN A 43 1.47 17.02 6.98
C ASN A 43 1.02 16.90 5.51
N SER A 44 1.22 17.95 4.72
CA SER A 44 0.92 17.93 3.27
C SER A 44 2.06 17.41 2.41
N MET A 45 3.17 16.94 3.01
CA MET A 45 4.34 16.50 2.25
C MET A 45 4.05 15.29 1.37
N LEU A 46 3.32 14.32 1.91
CA LEU A 46 2.92 13.14 1.14
C LEU A 46 1.92 13.52 0.04
N ASP A 47 1.02 14.46 0.30
CA ASP A 47 0.01 14.92 -0.65
C ASP A 47 0.63 15.68 -1.83
N ASN A 48 1.71 16.41 -1.59
CA ASN A 48 2.48 17.09 -2.64
C ASN A 48 3.34 16.11 -3.48
N CYS A 49 3.58 14.88 -3.03
CA CYS A 49 4.36 13.88 -3.76
C CYS A 49 3.46 13.02 -4.66
N HIS A 50 3.44 13.31 -5.96
CA HIS A 50 2.65 12.56 -6.95
C HIS A 50 3.15 11.13 -7.16
N VAL A 51 4.47 10.93 -7.15
CA VAL A 51 5.08 9.60 -7.25
C VAL A 51 5.56 9.18 -5.88
N ARG A 52 5.13 7.99 -5.44
CA ARG A 52 5.52 7.40 -4.16
C ARG A 52 6.15 6.04 -4.43
N VAL A 53 7.38 5.86 -3.99
CA VAL A 53 8.11 4.58 -4.08
C VAL A 53 8.26 4.06 -2.66
N SER A 54 7.75 2.87 -2.39
CA SER A 54 7.87 2.21 -1.09
C SER A 54 8.67 0.93 -1.25
N PHE A 55 9.65 0.72 -0.38
CA PHE A 55 10.40 -0.52 -0.23
C PHE A 55 9.88 -1.30 0.98
N ALA A 56 10.35 -2.54 1.18
CA ALA A 56 9.98 -3.36 2.33
C ALA A 56 10.11 -2.56 3.64
N SER A 57 9.00 -2.41 4.34
CA SER A 57 8.97 -1.70 5.62
C SER A 57 8.97 -2.71 6.76
N ASN A 58 9.80 -2.48 7.78
CA ASN A 58 9.78 -3.27 9.01
C ASN A 58 8.74 -2.80 10.03
N ASP A 59 8.07 -1.67 9.77
CA ASP A 59 7.08 -1.07 10.67
C ASP A 59 5.66 -1.38 10.16
N GLU A 60 4.87 -2.08 10.97
CA GLU A 60 3.49 -2.48 10.65
C GLU A 60 2.60 -1.27 10.34
N ARG A 61 2.80 -0.15 11.06
CA ARG A 61 2.00 1.07 10.84
C ARG A 61 2.30 1.69 9.47
N THR A 62 3.56 1.72 9.07
CA THR A 62 4.00 2.16 7.74
C THR A 62 3.50 1.20 6.67
N ALA A 63 3.61 -0.12 6.87
CA ALA A 63 3.12 -1.13 5.94
C ALA A 63 1.59 -1.03 5.72
N LYS A 64 0.83 -0.80 6.81
CA LYS A 64 -0.61 -0.56 6.73
C LYS A 64 -0.95 0.69 5.92
N ARG A 65 -0.24 1.80 6.15
CA ARG A 65 -0.43 3.03 5.36
C ARG A 65 -0.13 2.84 3.88
N VAL A 66 0.89 2.05 3.54
CA VAL A 66 1.21 1.71 2.14
C VAL A 66 0.10 0.84 1.54
N SER A 67 -0.33 -0.20 2.24
CA SER A 67 -1.46 -1.06 1.83
C SER A 67 -2.74 -0.24 1.58
N ASP A 68 -3.09 0.65 2.52
CA ASP A 68 -4.28 1.50 2.41
C ASP A 68 -4.16 2.49 1.24
N ALA A 69 -2.96 3.04 0.99
CA ALA A 69 -2.71 3.94 -0.14
C ALA A 69 -2.74 3.24 -1.50
N LEU A 70 -2.39 1.95 -1.56
CA LEU A 70 -2.50 1.12 -2.76
C LEU A 70 -3.95 0.75 -3.09
N GLY A 71 -4.80 0.66 -2.06
CA GLY A 71 -6.23 0.39 -2.18
C GLY A 71 -6.58 -1.08 -2.35
N THR A 72 -7.81 -1.32 -2.79
CA THR A 72 -8.39 -2.66 -2.96
C THR A 72 -8.54 -3.01 -4.43
N ALA A 73 -8.23 -4.26 -4.76
CA ALA A 73 -8.41 -4.87 -6.06
C ALA A 73 -9.53 -5.91 -6.03
N THR A 74 -10.19 -6.11 -7.16
CA THR A 74 -11.20 -7.16 -7.32
C THR A 74 -10.50 -8.47 -7.70
N GLU A 75 -10.63 -9.50 -6.87
CA GLU A 75 -10.10 -10.84 -7.13
C GLU A 75 -11.26 -11.78 -7.55
N MET A 76 -11.12 -12.42 -8.70
CA MET A 76 -12.05 -13.46 -9.16
C MET A 76 -11.71 -14.78 -8.49
N ARG A 77 -12.51 -15.20 -7.51
CA ARG A 77 -12.35 -16.51 -6.87
C ARG A 77 -13.30 -17.53 -7.49
N ALA A 78 -12.73 -18.57 -8.10
CA ALA A 78 -13.50 -19.72 -8.55
C ALA A 78 -13.56 -20.76 -7.43
N MET A 79 -14.74 -20.98 -6.84
CA MET A 79 -14.97 -22.05 -5.89
C MET A 79 -15.52 -23.27 -6.64
N LYS A 80 -14.76 -24.37 -6.64
CA LYS A 80 -15.18 -25.65 -7.22
C LYS A 80 -15.72 -26.53 -6.09
N ASN A 81 -17.03 -26.74 -6.08
CA ASN A 81 -17.68 -27.66 -5.15
C ASN A 81 -17.87 -29.01 -5.83
N TYR A 82 -17.24 -30.04 -5.28
CA TYR A 82 -17.42 -31.43 -5.72
C TYR A 82 -18.57 -32.02 -4.91
N ALA A 83 -19.74 -32.16 -5.53
CA ALA A 83 -20.88 -32.84 -4.92
C ALA A 83 -20.92 -34.29 -5.42
N GLY A 84 -20.57 -35.24 -4.55
CA GLY A 84 -20.66 -36.67 -4.85
C GLY A 84 -20.44 -37.53 -3.61
N HIS A 85 -21.34 -38.46 -3.35
CA HIS A 85 -21.15 -39.48 -2.32
C HIS A 85 -20.14 -40.51 -2.85
N ARG A 86 -19.14 -40.88 -2.02
CA ARG A 86 -18.01 -41.76 -2.40
C ARG A 86 -18.41 -43.15 -2.95
N LEU A 87 -19.70 -43.50 -2.92
CA LEU A 87 -20.27 -44.79 -3.33
C LEU A 87 -21.31 -44.69 -4.48
N SER A 88 -21.50 -43.53 -5.12
CA SER A 88 -22.45 -43.41 -6.24
C SER A 88 -21.85 -43.86 -7.59
N PRO A 89 -22.56 -44.66 -8.42
CA PRO A 89 -22.07 -45.17 -9.71
C PRO A 89 -21.76 -44.09 -10.76
N TRP A 90 -22.22 -42.86 -10.52
CA TRP A 90 -22.03 -41.73 -11.41
C TRP A 90 -21.50 -40.55 -10.58
N LEU A 91 -20.32 -40.04 -10.93
CA LEU A 91 -19.71 -38.90 -10.25
C LEU A 91 -20.60 -37.67 -10.44
N GLY A 92 -21.11 -37.17 -9.31
CA GLY A 92 -22.07 -36.08 -9.26
C GLY A 92 -21.52 -34.77 -9.81
N HIS A 93 -22.46 -33.97 -10.30
CA HIS A 93 -22.26 -32.72 -11.03
C HIS A 93 -21.19 -31.81 -10.40
N LEU A 94 -20.21 -31.40 -11.22
CA LEU A 94 -19.22 -30.37 -10.90
C LEU A 94 -19.89 -29.00 -10.90
N MET A 95 -20.07 -28.39 -9.72
CA MET A 95 -20.53 -27.02 -9.60
C MET A 95 -19.33 -26.09 -9.46
N VAL A 96 -19.07 -25.28 -10.48
CA VAL A 96 -18.06 -24.22 -10.44
C VAL A 96 -18.78 -22.89 -10.27
N SER A 97 -18.68 -22.30 -9.08
CA SER A 97 -19.17 -20.94 -8.82
C SER A 97 -18.00 -19.95 -8.95
N ARG A 98 -18.24 -18.80 -9.57
CA ARG A 98 -17.27 -17.69 -9.64
C ARG A 98 -17.82 -16.55 -8.80
N GLN A 99 -17.02 -16.06 -7.86
CA GLN A 99 -17.38 -14.94 -7.01
C GLN A 99 -16.31 -13.86 -7.10
N GLU A 100 -16.74 -12.62 -7.28
CA GLU A 100 -15.91 -11.44 -7.14
C GLU A 100 -15.79 -11.11 -5.66
N THR A 101 -14.55 -11.03 -5.15
CA THR A 101 -14.29 -10.63 -3.77
C THR A 101 -13.29 -9.48 -3.77
N ALA A 102 -13.58 -8.42 -3.00
CA ALA A 102 -12.65 -7.33 -2.79
C ALA A 102 -11.50 -7.80 -1.87
N ARG A 103 -10.26 -7.63 -2.33
CA ARG A 103 -9.03 -7.93 -1.58
C ARG A 103 -8.13 -6.69 -1.64
N GLN A 104 -7.34 -6.44 -0.59
CA GLN A 104 -6.28 -5.42 -0.68
C GLN A 104 -5.30 -5.77 -1.80
N LEU A 105 -4.86 -4.77 -2.58
CA LEU A 105 -3.93 -5.00 -3.69
C LEU A 105 -2.63 -5.63 -3.19
N LEU A 106 -2.10 -5.10 -2.10
CA LEU A 106 -1.08 -5.72 -1.27
C LEU A 106 -1.49 -5.57 0.18
N THR A 107 -1.56 -6.68 0.90
CA THR A 107 -1.79 -6.67 2.34
C THR A 107 -0.58 -6.08 3.08
N PRO A 108 -0.75 -5.57 4.32
CA PRO A 108 0.39 -5.07 5.10
C PRO A 108 1.51 -6.10 5.23
N GLY A 109 1.16 -7.39 5.41
CA GLY A 109 2.14 -8.48 5.46
C GLY A 109 2.91 -8.68 4.15
N GLU A 110 2.23 -8.60 3.00
CA GLU A 110 2.88 -8.68 1.68
C GLU A 110 3.79 -7.48 1.42
N VAL A 111 3.43 -6.27 1.90
CA VAL A 111 4.30 -5.07 1.82
C VAL A 111 5.59 -5.25 2.62
N MET A 112 5.52 -5.88 3.80
CA MET A 112 6.69 -6.15 4.63
C MET A 112 7.63 -7.21 4.02
N GLN A 113 7.10 -8.06 3.13
CA GLN A 113 7.84 -9.14 2.46
C GLN A 113 8.32 -8.76 1.06
N LEU A 114 8.24 -7.48 0.67
CA LEU A 114 8.76 -7.04 -0.62
C LEU A 114 10.26 -7.39 -0.76
N PRO A 115 10.71 -7.79 -1.95
CA PRO A 115 12.11 -8.08 -2.19
C PRO A 115 12.96 -6.80 -2.01
N PRO A 116 14.21 -6.93 -1.53
CA PRO A 116 15.16 -5.82 -1.41
C PRO A 116 15.68 -5.31 -2.76
#